data_AF-A0A5E4D680-F1
#
_entry.id   AF-A0A5E4D680-F1
#
_cell.length_a   1.000
_cell.length_b   1.000
_cell.length_c   1.000
_cell.angle_alpha   90.00
_cell.angle_beta   90.00
_cell.angle_gamma   90.00
#
_symmetry.space_group_name_H-M   'P 1'
#
loop_
_entity.id
_entity.type
_entity.pdbx_description
1 polymer ?
#
loop_
_entity_poly.entity_id
_entity_poly.type
_entity_poly.pdbx_seq_one_letter_code
_entity_poly.pdbx_strand_id
1 'polypeptide(L)' 'QNCGGLVQGPSGTIESPGFQHGYPNYANCTWIIITGERNRIQLSFHTFALEEDFDILSVYDGQPQQGNLKV' A
#
# COMPACT_ATOMS: atom_id res chain seq x y z
N GLN A 1 -10.11 -9.79 6.95
CA GLN A 1 -10.26 -8.56 6.14
C GLN A 1 -9.32 -8.74 4.95
N ASN A 2 -9.79 -8.58 3.71
CA ASN A 2 -8.92 -8.68 2.53
C ASN A 2 -8.61 -7.27 2.04
N CYS A 3 -7.39 -6.80 2.29
CA CYS A 3 -6.84 -5.56 1.74
C CYS A 3 -5.42 -5.82 1.24
N GLY A 4 -4.91 -4.92 0.40
CA GLY A 4 -3.66 -5.16 -0.32
C GLY A 4 -3.88 -5.80 -1.69
N GLY A 5 -2.78 -6.15 -2.35
CA GLY A 5 -2.79 -6.79 -3.66
C GLY A 5 -1.76 -6.22 -4.63
N LEU A 6 -1.83 -6.66 -5.88
CA LEU A 6 -0.95 -6.22 -6.95
C LEU A 6 -1.56 -5.01 -7.67
N VAL A 7 -0.79 -3.93 -7.75
CA VAL A 7 -1.09 -2.76 -8.59
C VAL A 7 -0.09 -2.74 -9.73
N GLN A 8 -0.58 -2.94 -10.95
CA GLN A 8 0.25 -2.99 -12.15
C GLN A 8 -0.30 -2.05 -13.23
N GLY A 9 0.58 -1.28 -13.84
CA GLY A 9 0.22 -0.37 -14.92
C GLY A 9 1.05 0.91 -14.94
N PRO A 10 0.76 1.83 -15.88
CA PRO A 10 1.42 3.12 -15.94
C PRO A 10 0.96 4.09 -14.83
N SER A 11 -0.22 3.85 -14.24
CA SER A 11 -0.77 4.60 -13.11
C SER A 11 -1.81 3.75 -12.37
N GLY A 12 -2.16 4.15 -11.15
CA GLY A 12 -3.17 3.49 -10.33
C GLY A 12 -3.46 4.29 -9.05
N THR A 13 -4.53 3.93 -8.36
CA THR A 13 -4.90 4.50 -7.06
C THR A 13 -4.97 3.39 -6.01
N ILE A 14 -4.40 3.63 -4.84
CA ILE A 14 -4.50 2.76 -3.67
C ILE A 14 -5.28 3.52 -2.61
N GLU A 15 -6.26 2.85 -2.02
CA GLU A 15 -7.05 3.36 -0.92
C GLU A 15 -6.92 2.42 0.28
N SER A 16 -6.98 2.99 1.48
CA SER A 16 -7.09 2.19 2.70
C SER A 16 -8.37 1.36 2.67
N PRO A 17 -8.41 0.17 3.31
CA PRO A 17 -9.68 -0.53 3.53
C PRO A 17 -10.68 0.41 4.21
N GLY A 18 -11.91 0.49 3.69
CA GLY A 18 -12.94 1.36 4.28
C GLY A 18 -12.79 2.85 3.98
N PHE A 19 -11.99 3.24 2.99
CA PHE A 19 -11.82 4.63 2.59
C PHE A 19 -13.16 5.39 2.43
N GLN A 20 -13.11 6.69 2.75
CA GLN A 20 -14.19 7.61 3.15
C GLN A 20 -14.79 7.41 4.55
N HIS A 21 -14.78 6.20 5.11
CA HIS A 21 -15.40 5.92 6.41
C HIS A 21 -14.38 5.65 7.53
N GLY A 22 -13.10 5.52 7.17
CA GLY A 22 -12.01 5.19 8.08
C GLY A 22 -11.56 3.74 7.92
N TYR A 23 -10.31 3.46 8.26
CA TYR A 23 -9.77 2.12 8.23
C TYR A 23 -10.19 1.32 9.48
N PRO A 24 -10.38 0.00 9.37
CA PRO A 24 -10.71 -0.84 10.50
C PRO A 24 -9.50 -1.06 11.40
N ASN A 25 -9.77 -1.27 12.70
CA ASN A 25 -8.74 -1.69 13.64
C ASN A 25 -8.06 -2.99 13.17
N TYR A 26 -6.77 -3.11 13.48
CA TYR A 26 -5.94 -4.28 13.15
C TYR A 26 -5.81 -4.54 11.64
N ALA A 27 -6.00 -3.52 10.80
CA ALA A 27 -5.73 -3.62 9.38
C ALA A 27 -4.24 -3.88 9.14
N ASN A 28 -3.93 -4.97 8.44
CA ASN A 28 -2.58 -5.29 7.98
C ASN A 28 -2.62 -5.50 6.47
N CYS A 29 -2.29 -4.45 5.72
CA CYS A 29 -2.44 -4.40 4.27
C CYS A 29 -1.08 -4.28 3.61
N THR A 30 -0.87 -5.03 2.53
CA THR A 30 0.34 -4.92 1.71
C THR A 30 -0.04 -4.78 0.25
N TRP A 31 0.42 -3.70 -0.39
CA TRP A 31 0.29 -3.50 -1.83
C TRP A 31 1.65 -3.63 -2.50
N ILE A 32 1.70 -4.34 -3.63
CA ILE A 32 2.89 -4.48 -4.46
C ILE A 32 2.64 -3.64 -5.71
N ILE A 33 3.49 -2.65 -5.96
CA ILE A 33 3.38 -1.79 -7.13
C ILE A 33 4.43 -2.21 -8.16
N ILE A 34 3.99 -2.61 -9.34
CA ILE A 34 4.87 -3.02 -10.45
C ILE A 34 4.63 -2.11 -11.65
N THR A 35 5.72 -1.56 -12.19
CA THR A 35 5.71 -0.80 -13.45
C THR A 35 6.64 -1.44 -14.46
N GLY A 36 6.55 -1.01 -15.73
CA GLY A 36 7.41 -1.49 -16.81
C GLY A 36 8.89 -1.21 -16.55
N GLU A 37 9.77 -1.98 -17.20
CA GLU A 37 11.21 -1.77 -17.11
C GLU A 37 11.59 -0.32 -17.47
N ARG A 38 12.55 0.24 -16.71
CA ARG A 38 13.05 1.63 -16.85
C ARG A 38 12.08 2.74 -16.46
N ASN A 39 10.87 2.43 -16.00
CA ASN A 39 9.99 3.42 -15.38
C ASN A 39 10.40 3.73 -13.94
N ARG A 40 9.96 4.88 -13.42
CA ARG A 40 10.07 5.27 -12.01
C ARG A 40 8.68 5.36 -11.42
N ILE A 41 8.53 4.91 -10.18
CA ILE A 41 7.29 5.05 -9.43
C ILE A 41 7.30 6.41 -8.72
N GLN A 42 6.25 7.20 -8.92
CA GLN A 42 5.97 8.40 -8.14
C GLN A 42 4.73 8.14 -7.30
N LEU A 43 4.84 8.35 -5.99
CA LEU A 43 3.72 8.26 -5.06
C LEU A 43 3.23 9.67 -4.70
N SER A 44 1.91 9.86 -4.70
CA SER A 44 1.26 11.10 -4.30
C SER A 44 0.13 10.80 -3.33
N PHE A 45 0.27 11.26 -2.09
CA PHE A 45 -0.74 11.12 -1.05
C PHE A 45 -1.77 12.24 -1.18
N HIS A 46 -2.95 11.91 -1.69
CA HIS A 46 -4.06 12.86 -1.84
C HIS A 46 -4.81 13.07 -0.52
N THR A 47 -4.98 11.99 0.23
CA THR A 47 -5.54 11.98 1.58
C THR A 47 -4.64 11.12 2.45
N PHE A 48 -4.27 11.63 3.63
CA PHE A 48 -3.41 10.91 4.57
C PHE A 48 -3.79 11.28 5.99
N ALA A 49 -4.35 10.31 6.72
CA ALA A 49 -4.71 10.42 8.13
C ALA A 49 -4.55 9.05 8.78
N LEU A 50 -3.67 8.96 9.76
CA LEU A 50 -3.41 7.78 10.58
C LEU A 50 -3.48 8.18 12.06
N GLU A 51 -3.74 7.22 12.93
CA GLU A 51 -3.68 7.41 14.38
C GLU A 51 -2.22 7.62 14.80
N GLU A 52 -1.93 8.77 15.41
CA GLU A 52 -0.60 9.14 15.89
C GLU A 52 -0.11 8.11 16.93
N ASP A 53 1.16 7.75 16.89
CA ASP A 53 1.81 6.75 17.76
C ASP A 53 1.35 5.27 17.64
N PHE A 54 0.25 4.99 16.93
CA PHE A 54 -0.30 3.63 16.81
C PHE A 54 -0.19 3.05 15.40
N ASP A 55 -0.47 3.86 14.38
CA ASP A 55 -0.57 3.38 12.99
C ASP A 55 0.55 3.92 12.11
N ILE A 56 1.05 3.08 11.20
CA ILE A 56 2.18 3.40 10.33
C ILE A 56 1.88 3.00 8.89
N LEU A 57 2.25 3.87 7.95
CA LEU A 57 2.44 3.52 6.55
C LEU A 57 3.93 3.48 6.22
N SER A 58 4.41 2.33 5.76
CA SER A 58 5.80 2.16 5.33
C SER A 58 5.90 1.92 3.83
N VAL A 59 6.89 2.54 3.20
CA VAL A 59 7.20 2.37 1.77
C VAL A 59 8.59 1.77 1.65
N TYR A 60 8.68 0.64 0.94
CA TYR A 60 9.92 -0.09 0.72
C TYR A 60 10.18 -0.22 -0.78
N ASP A 61 11.46 -0.17 -1.18
CA ASP A 61 11.88 -0.57 -2.52
C ASP A 61 12.39 -2.02 -2.53
N GLY A 62 12.51 -2.59 -3.72
CA GLY A 62 12.99 -3.95 -3.91
C GLY A 62 11.92 -4.93 -4.38
N GLN A 63 12.37 -6.13 -4.74
CA GLN A 63 11.46 -7.20 -5.19
C GLN A 63 10.63 -7.69 -4.01
N PRO A 64 9.32 -7.95 -4.18
CA PRO A 64 8.52 -8.62 -3.17
C PRO A 64 9.09 -10.03 -2.97
N GLN A 65 9.96 -10.19 -1.97
CA GLN A 65 10.49 -11.49 -1.59
C GLN A 65 9.35 -12.28 -0.95
N GLN A 66 8.96 -13.39 -1.57
CA GLN A 66 7.92 -14.29 -1.04
C GLN A 66 8.20 -14.79 0.39
N GLY A 67 9.44 -14.68 0.90
CA GLY A 67 9.81 -15.03 2.27
C GLY A 67 9.49 -13.98 3.33
N ASN A 68 9.10 -12.76 2.93
CA ASN A 68 8.95 -11.60 3.81
C ASN A 68 7.48 -11.18 3.95
N LEU A 69 6.61 -11.76 3.12
CA LEU A 69 5.16 -11.69 3.26
C LEU A 69 4.74 -12.73 4.31
N LYS A 70 5.04 -12.44 5.58
CA LYS A 70 4.44 -13.20 6.68
C LYS A 70 3.03 -12.70 6.88
N VAL A 71 2.07 -13.55 6.50
CA VAL A 71 0.67 -13.53 6.96
C VAL A 71 0.64 -13.61 8.48
#